data_AF-A0A0A6VXJ7-F1
#
_entry.id   AF-A0A0A6VXJ7-F1
#
_cell.length_a   1.000
_cell.length_b   1.000
_cell.length_c   1.000
_cell.angle_alpha   90.00
_cell.angle_beta   90.00
_cell.angle_gamma   90.00
#
_symmetry.space_group_name_H-M   'P 1'
#
loop_
_entity.id
_entity.type
_entity.pdbx_description
1 polymer ?
#
loop_
_entity_poly.entity_id
_entity_poly.type
_entity_poly.pdbx_seq_one_letter_code
_entity_poly.pdbx_strand_id
1 'polypeptide(L)'
;MMSSALSPRPAFRSVDPVHVPLLPEHPDDAAPDRQDDGLGLHPAGLLQRVFTAAGEVEAAEWALDHVLDAVASGEEVGIGLDVAPLDGALESARWALDRAVGALRAEIRWVARHGVPLCLLAEASATELDEVRSVLRSAALGARTGGLAVAG
;
A
#
# COMPACT_ATOMS: atom_id res chain seq x y z
N MET A 1 4.99 65.85 -31.81
CA MET A 1 4.93 64.80 -32.84
C MET A 1 4.95 63.44 -32.13
N MET A 2 4.12 62.53 -32.63
CA MET A 2 3.83 61.17 -32.14
C MET A 2 5.07 60.26 -32.08
N SER A 3 5.11 59.29 -31.15
CA SER A 3 5.04 57.84 -31.45
C SER A 3 5.49 56.95 -30.29
N SER A 4 4.67 55.93 -30.01
CA SER A 4 4.81 54.84 -29.04
C SER A 4 5.70 53.68 -29.55
N ALA A 5 6.31 52.90 -28.64
CA ALA A 5 6.22 51.41 -28.56
C ALA A 5 7.23 50.75 -27.57
N LEU A 6 6.68 50.11 -26.53
CA LEU A 6 6.89 48.76 -25.92
C LEU A 6 8.31 48.11 -25.75
N SER A 7 8.66 47.85 -24.46
CA SER A 7 9.33 46.68 -23.75
C SER A 7 10.38 45.77 -24.43
N PRO A 8 11.23 44.96 -23.70
CA PRO A 8 11.16 44.52 -22.29
C PRO A 8 12.48 44.62 -21.45
N ARG A 9 12.37 44.49 -20.11
CA ARG A 9 13.52 44.35 -19.18
C ARG A 9 13.52 42.96 -18.54
N PRO A 10 14.63 42.19 -18.56
CA PRO A 10 14.75 40.94 -17.82
C PRO A 10 15.21 41.21 -16.37
N ALA A 11 14.48 40.67 -15.41
CA ALA A 11 14.87 40.66 -14.00
C ALA A 11 15.65 39.38 -13.70
N PHE A 12 16.95 39.51 -13.46
CA PHE A 12 17.77 38.45 -12.86
C PHE A 12 17.43 38.34 -11.37
N ARG A 13 17.07 37.13 -10.90
CA ARG A 13 17.00 36.80 -9.46
C ARG A 13 18.21 35.94 -9.08
N SER A 14 18.91 36.41 -8.05
CA SER A 14 20.07 35.80 -7.39
C SER A 14 19.66 34.62 -6.51
N VAL A 15 20.45 33.55 -6.56
CA VAL A 15 20.62 32.48 -5.55
C VAL A 15 21.44 33.07 -4.38
N ASP A 16 21.17 32.89 -3.09
CA ASP A 16 21.33 31.74 -2.15
C ASP A 16 20.97 32.27 -0.71
N PRO A 17 20.99 31.55 0.45
CA PRO A 17 21.02 30.10 0.75
C PRO A 17 20.05 29.63 1.89
N VAL A 18 20.04 28.32 2.13
CA VAL A 18 19.57 27.58 3.33
C VAL A 18 18.09 27.73 3.75
N HIS A 19 17.25 26.81 3.29
CA HIS A 19 16.15 26.32 4.11
C HIS A 19 16.19 24.79 4.12
N VAL A 20 16.68 24.23 5.22
CA VAL A 20 16.47 22.82 5.57
C VAL A 20 14.95 22.63 5.67
N PRO A 21 14.31 21.77 4.87
CA PRO A 21 12.98 21.32 5.19
C PRO A 21 13.11 20.44 6.43
N LEU A 22 12.68 20.98 7.57
CA LEU A 22 12.36 20.18 8.75
C LEU A 22 11.42 19.05 8.30
N LEU A 23 11.70 17.83 8.77
CA LEU A 23 10.84 16.66 8.61
C LEU A 23 9.36 17.07 8.69
N PRO A 24 8.49 16.64 7.76
CA PRO A 24 7.06 16.75 8.00
C PRO A 24 6.75 15.91 9.24
N GLU A 25 6.28 16.57 10.29
CA GLU A 25 5.72 15.93 11.46
C GLU A 25 4.64 14.95 11.00
N HIS A 26 4.70 13.74 11.53
CA HIS A 26 3.69 12.71 11.33
C HIS A 26 2.29 13.33 11.48
N PRO A 27 1.47 13.37 10.42
CA PRO A 27 0.05 13.24 10.66
C PRO A 27 -0.15 11.79 11.08
N ASP A 28 -0.67 11.67 12.29
CA ASP A 28 -1.69 10.73 12.76
C ASP A 28 -2.14 9.66 11.75
N ASP A 29 -2.51 8.52 12.32
CA ASP A 29 -3.01 7.27 11.73
C ASP A 29 -4.30 7.46 10.88
N ALA A 30 -4.22 8.34 9.89
CA ALA A 30 -5.24 8.59 8.90
C ALA A 30 -5.14 7.44 7.90
N ALA A 31 -5.91 6.38 8.18
CA ALA A 31 -6.40 5.50 7.15
C ALA A 31 -6.78 6.37 5.94
N PRO A 32 -6.25 6.09 4.74
CA PRO A 32 -6.48 6.95 3.59
C PRO A 32 -7.99 7.18 3.48
N ASP A 33 -8.38 8.45 3.48
CA ASP A 33 -9.75 8.88 3.29
C ASP A 33 -10.16 8.34 1.92
N ARG A 34 -10.88 7.20 1.94
CA ARG A 34 -11.16 6.40 0.75
C ARG A 34 -12.21 7.14 -0.06
N GLN A 35 -11.74 8.02 -0.94
CA GLN A 35 -12.57 8.69 -1.91
C GLN A 35 -13.31 7.63 -2.71
N ASP A 36 -14.62 7.71 -2.63
CA ASP A 36 -15.54 6.84 -3.34
C ASP A 36 -15.55 7.29 -4.80
N ASP A 37 -14.65 6.74 -5.60
CA ASP A 37 -14.43 7.10 -7.01
C ASP A 37 -15.60 6.62 -7.89
N GLY A 38 -16.82 7.10 -7.66
CA GLY A 38 -17.99 7.04 -8.57
C GLY A 38 -18.52 5.64 -8.99
N LEU A 39 -17.79 4.56 -8.71
CA LEU A 39 -18.14 3.16 -8.94
C LEU A 39 -18.71 2.50 -7.67
N GLY A 40 -19.00 3.31 -6.66
CA GLY A 40 -18.78 3.04 -5.26
C GLY A 40 -19.40 1.80 -4.64
N LEU A 41 -20.46 1.26 -5.24
CA LEU A 41 -21.16 0.09 -4.70
C LEU A 41 -21.63 -0.86 -5.81
N HIS A 42 -21.19 -0.66 -7.05
CA HIS A 42 -21.50 -1.59 -8.13
C HIS A 42 -20.66 -2.86 -8.00
N PRO A 43 -21.23 -4.06 -8.21
CA PRO A 43 -20.51 -5.33 -8.03
C PRO A 43 -19.16 -5.40 -8.74
N ALA A 44 -19.05 -4.84 -9.95
CA ALA A 44 -17.81 -4.79 -10.71
C ALA A 44 -16.75 -3.89 -10.05
N GLY A 45 -17.14 -2.71 -9.54
CA GLY A 45 -16.24 -1.81 -8.83
C GLY A 45 -15.77 -2.42 -7.51
N LEU A 46 -16.65 -3.10 -6.79
CA LEU A 46 -16.30 -3.82 -5.56
C LEU A 46 -15.26 -4.92 -5.82
N LEU A 47 -15.45 -5.74 -6.86
CA LEU A 47 -14.49 -6.78 -7.23
C LEU A 47 -13.16 -6.20 -7.72
N GLN A 48 -13.20 -5.09 -8.47
CA GLN A 48 -11.97 -4.42 -8.94
C GLN A 48 -11.05 -4.03 -7.78
N ARG A 49 -11.61 -3.60 -6.64
CA ARG A 49 -10.81 -3.27 -5.45
C ARG A 49 -10.08 -4.49 -4.88
N VAL A 50 -10.75 -5.66 -4.89
CA VAL A 50 -10.13 -6.93 -4.47
C VAL A 50 -9.05 -7.36 -5.45
N PHE A 51 -9.32 -7.27 -6.76
CA PHE A 51 -8.33 -7.56 -7.80
C PHE A 51 -7.08 -6.67 -7.67
N THR A 52 -7.26 -5.37 -7.49
CA THR A 52 -6.13 -4.44 -7.28
C THR A 52 -5.34 -4.83 -6.04
N ALA A 53 -5.99 -5.09 -4.91
CA ALA A 53 -5.30 -5.50 -3.70
C ALA A 53 -4.58 -6.86 -3.84
N ALA A 54 -5.13 -7.79 -4.62
CA ALA A 54 -4.47 -9.08 -4.90
C ALA A 54 -3.22 -8.89 -5.78
N GLY A 55 -3.28 -8.00 -6.77
CA GLY A 55 -2.10 -7.63 -7.57
C GLY A 55 -0.99 -6.99 -6.75
N GLU A 56 -1.32 -6.17 -5.74
CA GLU A 56 -0.32 -5.62 -4.81
C GLU A 56 0.34 -6.70 -3.95
N VAL A 57 -0.40 -7.74 -3.55
CA VAL A 57 0.17 -8.91 -2.84
C VAL A 57 1.14 -9.65 -3.76
N GLU A 58 0.72 -9.97 -4.98
CA GLU A 58 1.57 -10.65 -5.97
C GLU A 58 2.86 -9.85 -6.24
N ALA A 59 2.77 -8.53 -6.40
CA ALA A 59 3.93 -7.66 -6.57
C ALA A 59 4.87 -7.69 -5.35
N ALA A 60 4.32 -7.72 -4.14
CA ALA A 60 5.11 -7.81 -2.92
C ALA A 60 5.76 -9.20 -2.74
N GLU A 61 5.08 -10.29 -3.13
CA GLU A 61 5.65 -11.64 -3.17
C GLU A 61 6.82 -11.72 -4.15
N TRP A 62 6.64 -11.20 -5.37
CA TRP A 62 7.73 -11.13 -6.36
C TRP A 62 8.93 -10.32 -5.86
N ALA A 63 8.68 -9.19 -5.19
CA ALA A 63 9.75 -8.40 -4.59
C ALA A 63 10.51 -9.17 -3.50
N LEU A 64 9.79 -9.92 -2.65
CA LEU A 64 10.39 -10.76 -1.61
C LEU A 64 11.23 -11.88 -2.23
N ASP A 65 10.69 -12.59 -3.22
CA ASP A 65 11.40 -13.66 -3.95
C ASP A 65 12.69 -13.12 -4.58
N HIS A 66 12.64 -11.92 -5.18
CA HIS A 66 13.82 -11.30 -5.76
C HIS A 66 14.91 -10.99 -4.71
N VAL A 67 14.53 -10.54 -3.51
CA VAL A 67 15.47 -10.33 -2.41
C VAL A 67 16.04 -11.66 -1.92
N LEU A 68 15.22 -12.71 -1.80
CA LEU A 68 15.67 -14.04 -1.41
C LEU A 68 16.64 -14.65 -2.43
N ASP A 69 16.40 -14.45 -3.72
CA ASP A 69 17.31 -14.85 -4.79
C ASP A 69 18.63 -14.06 -4.73
N ALA A 70 18.59 -12.77 -4.44
CA ALA A 70 19.80 -11.96 -4.22
C ALA A 70 20.61 -12.45 -3.01
N VAL A 71 19.94 -12.84 -1.92
CA VAL A 71 20.57 -13.46 -0.75
C VAL A 71 21.21 -14.81 -1.12
N ALA A 72 20.49 -15.66 -1.85
CA ALA A 72 20.92 -17.01 -2.19
C ALA A 72 22.03 -17.04 -3.25
N SER A 73 21.98 -16.13 -4.22
CA SER A 73 22.97 -16.01 -5.29
C SER A 73 24.32 -15.51 -4.80
N GLY A 74 24.35 -14.83 -3.63
CA GLY A 74 25.57 -14.47 -2.94
C GLY A 74 26.60 -13.88 -3.89
N GLU A 75 26.24 -12.85 -4.66
CA GLU A 75 27.18 -12.13 -5.51
C GLU A 75 28.30 -11.56 -4.61
N GLU A 76 29.31 -12.39 -4.32
CA GLU A 76 30.65 -11.99 -3.93
C GLU A 76 31.22 -11.19 -5.11
N VAL A 77 30.73 -9.96 -5.30
CA VAL A 77 31.59 -8.92 -5.84
C VAL A 77 32.64 -8.72 -4.74
N GLY A 78 33.82 -9.29 -4.99
CA GLY A 78 34.90 -9.38 -4.02
C GLY A 78 35.09 -8.10 -3.21
N ILE A 79 35.42 -8.32 -1.93
CA ILE A 79 35.65 -7.32 -0.86
C ILE A 79 34.37 -6.92 -0.11
N GLY A 80 34.02 -7.72 0.89
CA GLY A 80 33.22 -7.29 2.06
C GLY A 80 31.76 -6.94 1.76
N LEU A 81 30.92 -7.96 1.59
CA LEU A 81 29.48 -7.78 1.61
C LEU A 81 29.07 -7.36 3.03
N ASP A 82 28.67 -6.09 3.19
CA ASP A 82 27.93 -5.65 4.36
C ASP A 82 26.58 -6.36 4.33
N VAL A 83 26.35 -7.25 5.30
CA VAL A 83 25.12 -8.07 5.40
C VAL A 83 23.95 -7.22 5.92
N ALA A 84 24.22 -6.11 6.63
CA ALA A 84 23.17 -5.29 7.24
C ALA A 84 22.20 -4.65 6.23
N PRO A 85 22.64 -4.13 5.07
CA PRO A 85 21.75 -3.69 4.00
C PRO A 85 20.83 -4.79 3.45
N LEU A 86 21.32 -6.03 3.39
CA LEU A 86 20.57 -7.17 2.84
C LEU A 86 19.51 -7.68 3.83
N ASP A 87 19.86 -7.77 5.12
CA ASP A 87 18.90 -8.06 6.19
C ASP A 87 17.81 -7.00 6.26
N GLY A 88 18.18 -5.71 6.10
CA GLY A 88 17.23 -4.61 6.04
C GLY A 88 16.29 -4.67 4.83
N ALA A 89 16.79 -5.09 3.67
CA ALA A 89 15.97 -5.28 2.47
C ALA A 89 14.99 -6.44 2.62
N LEU A 90 15.43 -7.56 3.21
CA LEU A 90 14.57 -8.71 3.48
C LEU A 90 13.45 -8.37 4.46
N GLU A 91 13.79 -7.69 5.57
CA GLU A 91 12.79 -7.25 6.55
C GLU A 91 11.79 -6.27 5.92
N SER A 92 12.27 -5.34 5.09
CA SER A 92 11.43 -4.37 4.39
C SER A 92 10.48 -5.04 3.41
N ALA A 93 10.96 -6.03 2.64
CA ALA A 93 10.15 -6.78 1.68
C ALA A 93 9.09 -7.62 2.40
N ARG A 94 9.45 -8.27 3.50
CA ARG A 94 8.51 -9.02 4.34
C ARG A 94 7.45 -8.11 4.95
N TRP A 95 7.84 -6.96 5.47
CA TRP A 95 6.89 -5.98 6.00
C TRP A 95 5.93 -5.45 4.92
N ALA A 96 6.44 -5.20 3.71
CA ALA A 96 5.61 -4.81 2.56
C ALA A 96 4.59 -5.90 2.20
N LEU A 97 5.02 -7.16 2.18
CA LEU A 97 4.12 -8.30 1.95
C LEU A 97 3.05 -8.41 3.05
N ASP A 98 3.43 -8.33 4.32
CA ASP A 98 2.49 -8.37 5.45
C ASP A 98 1.44 -7.24 5.35
N ARG A 99 1.87 -6.04 4.94
CA ARG A 99 0.99 -4.89 4.69
C ARG A 99 0.04 -5.14 3.53
N ALA A 100 0.52 -5.66 2.39
CA ALA A 100 -0.30 -5.96 1.23
C ALA A 100 -1.34 -7.03 1.54
N VAL A 101 -0.95 -8.12 2.22
CA VAL A 101 -1.88 -9.18 2.68
C VAL A 101 -2.90 -8.61 3.66
N GLY A 102 -2.48 -7.73 4.57
CA GLY A 102 -3.38 -7.01 5.47
C GLY A 102 -4.42 -6.16 4.72
N ALA A 103 -4.00 -5.46 3.66
CA ALA A 103 -4.87 -4.65 2.81
C ALA A 103 -5.87 -5.53 2.03
N LEU A 104 -5.40 -6.61 1.38
CA LEU A 104 -6.27 -7.57 0.68
C LEU A 104 -7.34 -8.14 1.63
N ARG A 105 -6.95 -8.57 2.84
CA ARG A 105 -7.90 -9.05 3.86
C ARG A 105 -8.89 -7.97 4.30
N ALA A 106 -8.49 -6.70 4.32
CA ALA A 106 -9.40 -5.60 4.61
C ALA A 106 -10.43 -5.40 3.48
N GLU A 107 -9.99 -5.47 2.21
CA GLU A 107 -10.87 -5.35 1.05
C GLU A 107 -11.85 -6.52 0.96
N ILE A 108 -11.41 -7.77 1.16
CA ILE A 108 -12.30 -8.94 1.22
C ILE A 108 -13.39 -8.74 2.28
N ARG A 109 -13.03 -8.32 3.50
CA ARG A 109 -13.99 -8.05 4.57
C ARG A 109 -14.95 -6.92 4.22
N TRP A 110 -14.44 -5.86 3.62
CA TRP A 110 -15.25 -4.71 3.25
C TRP A 110 -16.24 -5.07 2.13
N VAL A 111 -15.78 -5.73 1.07
CA VAL A 111 -16.62 -6.13 -0.07
C VAL A 111 -17.64 -7.20 0.33
N ALA A 112 -17.28 -8.17 1.18
CA ALA A 112 -18.22 -9.17 1.67
C ALA A 112 -19.41 -8.54 2.42
N ARG A 113 -19.22 -7.43 3.14
CA ARG A 113 -20.31 -6.69 3.82
C ARG A 113 -21.29 -6.06 2.84
N HIS A 114 -20.89 -5.86 1.58
CA HIS A 114 -21.74 -5.31 0.51
C HIS A 114 -22.46 -6.41 -0.30
N GLY A 115 -22.43 -7.66 0.18
CA GLY A 115 -23.25 -8.75 -0.39
C GLY A 115 -22.66 -9.43 -1.62
N VAL A 116 -21.37 -9.23 -1.91
CA VAL A 116 -20.69 -9.95 -3.00
C VAL A 116 -20.55 -11.44 -2.65
N PRO A 117 -20.93 -12.36 -3.55
CA PRO A 117 -20.78 -13.80 -3.34
C PRO A 117 -19.34 -14.22 -3.02
N LEU A 118 -19.18 -15.14 -2.08
CA LEU A 118 -17.86 -15.60 -1.62
C LEU A 118 -17.03 -16.28 -2.72
N CYS A 119 -17.68 -16.95 -3.69
CA CYS A 119 -16.98 -17.54 -4.82
C CYS A 119 -16.30 -16.47 -5.70
N LEU A 120 -16.99 -15.36 -5.98
CA LEU A 120 -16.41 -14.25 -6.73
C LEU A 120 -15.30 -13.55 -5.96
N LEU A 121 -15.39 -13.49 -4.63
CA LEU A 121 -14.31 -12.97 -3.80
C LEU A 121 -13.07 -13.87 -3.84
N ALA A 122 -13.26 -15.19 -3.78
CA ALA A 122 -12.18 -16.16 -3.89
C ALA A 122 -11.47 -16.04 -5.24
N GLU A 123 -12.24 -15.98 -6.33
CA GLU A 123 -11.72 -15.74 -7.68
C GLU A 123 -10.95 -14.41 -7.78
N ALA A 124 -11.53 -13.31 -7.29
CA ALA A 124 -10.91 -11.98 -7.40
C ALA A 124 -9.66 -11.80 -6.53
N SER A 125 -9.56 -12.54 -5.43
CA SER A 125 -8.39 -12.52 -4.54
C SER A 125 -7.36 -13.59 -4.87
N ALA A 126 -7.58 -14.39 -5.93
CA ALA A 126 -6.75 -15.54 -6.29
C ALA A 126 -6.48 -16.48 -5.10
N THR A 127 -7.47 -16.65 -4.21
CA THR A 127 -7.35 -17.46 -3.00
C THR A 127 -8.44 -18.52 -2.90
N GLU A 128 -8.22 -19.51 -2.04
CA GLU A 128 -9.20 -20.55 -1.82
C GLU A 128 -10.41 -20.04 -1.03
N LEU A 129 -11.58 -20.62 -1.31
CA LEU A 129 -12.82 -20.26 -0.64
C LEU A 129 -12.74 -20.42 0.89
N ASP A 130 -11.97 -21.38 1.38
CA ASP A 130 -11.78 -21.61 2.80
C ASP A 130 -10.89 -20.53 3.46
N GLU A 131 -9.92 -19.98 2.74
CA GLU A 131 -9.14 -18.83 3.22
C GLU A 131 -10.03 -17.58 3.29
N VAL A 132 -10.87 -17.32 2.28
CA VAL A 132 -11.87 -16.23 2.33
C VAL A 132 -12.77 -16.37 3.57
N ARG A 133 -13.26 -17.59 3.85
CA ARG A 133 -14.08 -17.86 5.04
C ARG A 133 -13.30 -17.64 6.33
N SER A 134 -12.02 -18.03 6.37
CA SER A 134 -11.12 -17.81 7.51
C SER A 134 -10.94 -16.32 7.81
N VAL A 135 -10.70 -15.50 6.78
CA VAL A 135 -10.58 -14.04 6.88
C VAL A 135 -11.84 -13.40 7.47
N LEU A 136 -13.02 -13.80 6.98
CA LEU A 136 -14.30 -13.27 7.48
C LEU A 136 -14.60 -13.71 8.92
N ARG A 137 -14.23 -14.95 9.28
CA ARG A 137 -14.37 -15.46 10.65
C ARG A 137 -13.48 -14.69 11.63
N SER A 138 -12.22 -14.47 11.26
CA SER A 138 -11.25 -13.73 12.07
C SER A 138 -11.72 -12.31 12.39
N ALA A 139 -12.34 -11.64 11.40
CA ALA A 139 -12.97 -10.34 11.59
C ALA A 139 -14.08 -10.36 12.65
N ALA A 140 -14.95 -11.38 12.57
CA ALA A 140 -16.06 -11.52 13.50
C ALA A 140 -15.58 -11.83 14.93
N LEU A 141 -14.47 -12.57 15.10
CA LEU A 141 -13.85 -12.77 16.42
C LEU A 141 -13.31 -11.46 16.98
N GLY A 142 -12.56 -10.69 16.19
CA GLY A 142 -12.00 -9.40 16.62
C GLY A 142 -13.06 -8.38 17.04
N ALA A 143 -14.20 -8.35 16.36
CA ALA A 143 -15.33 -7.49 16.73
C ALA A 143 -15.94 -7.86 18.10
N ARG A 144 -15.99 -9.17 18.43
CA ARG A 144 -16.55 -9.64 19.71
C ARG A 144 -15.63 -9.38 20.89
N THR A 145 -14.31 -9.46 20.70
CA THR A 145 -13.34 -9.18 21.75
C THR A 145 -13.15 -7.68 21.97
N GLY A 146 -13.18 -6.86 20.91
CA GLY A 146 -13.12 -5.40 21.03
C GLY A 146 -14.32 -4.78 21.73
N GLY A 147 -15.53 -5.34 21.53
CA GLY A 147 -16.74 -4.88 22.22
C GLY A 147 -16.78 -5.19 23.72
N LEU A 148 -16.00 -6.16 24.19
CA LEU A 148 -15.88 -6.50 25.61
C LEU A 148 -14.89 -5.61 26.36
N ALA A 149 -13.98 -4.92 25.66
CA ALA A 149 -12.96 -4.06 26.27
C ALA A 149 -13.45 -2.64 26.63
N VAL A 150 -14.67 -2.26 26.25
CA VAL A 150 -15.25 -0.92 26.48
C VAL A 150 -16.27 -0.91 27.63
N ALA A 151 -16.53 -2.06 28.26
CA ALA A 151 -17.43 -2.17 29.40
C ALA A 151 -16.64 -2.60 30.66
N GLY A 152 -15.83 -1.70 31.19
CA GLY A 152 -15.07 -1.89 32.43
C GLY A 152 -14.82 -0.56 33.12
#